data_AF-A0A2D4JQX4-F1
#
_entry.id   AF-A0A2D4JQX4-F1
#
_cell.length_a   1.000
_cell.length_b   1.000
_cell.length_c   1.000
_cell.angle_alpha   90.00
_cell.angle_beta   90.00
_cell.angle_gamma   90.00
#
_symmetry.space_group_name_H-M   'P 1'
#
loop_
_entity.id
_entity.type
_entity.pdbx_description
1 polymer ?
#
loop_
_entity_poly.entity_id
_entity_poly.type
_entity_poly.pdbx_seq_one_letter_code
_entity_poly.pdbx_strand_id
1 'polypeptide(L)'
;KCICASNQNNALTSFLKTGLYDLQGRQLMPSLSPAIDILKSSNLERYLHLIANGDGQLVTQLLLSLENQQRFQLPDELLQKLQQDLVADWCSEEDCLGAIHSVFNTTGYILDPHTAVAKVVADRLQDKTCPVVISSTAHYSKFAPAILQALKIGEIKQTPLSQLQLLN
;
A
#
# COMPACT_ATOMS: atom_id res chain seq x y z
N LYS A 1 -8.65 -6.06 13.18
CA LYS A 1 -7.83 -4.91 12.70
C LYS A 1 -7.71 -4.97 11.19
N CYS A 2 -7.75 -3.84 10.51
CA CYS A 2 -7.44 -3.79 9.09
C CYS A 2 -5.96 -3.46 8.91
N ILE A 3 -5.34 -4.07 7.91
CA ILE A 3 -3.92 -3.87 7.60
C ILE A 3 -3.83 -2.93 6.40
N CYS A 4 -3.21 -1.78 6.59
CA CYS A 4 -2.88 -0.86 5.51
C CYS A 4 -1.48 -1.19 4.96
N ALA A 5 -1.43 -1.65 3.72
CA ALA A 5 -0.17 -1.92 3.02
C ALA A 5 0.13 -0.81 2.02
N SER A 6 1.27 -0.13 2.18
CA SER A 6 1.79 0.83 1.20
C SER A 6 2.95 0.21 0.41
N ASN A 7 3.21 0.71 -0.80
CA ASN A 7 4.53 0.53 -1.41
C ASN A 7 5.53 1.57 -0.85
N GLN A 8 6.64 1.81 -1.54
CA GLN A 8 7.64 2.83 -1.17
C GLN A 8 7.06 4.25 -0.95
N ASN A 9 5.92 4.59 -1.57
CA ASN A 9 5.16 5.81 -1.31
C ASN A 9 4.38 5.68 0.02
N ASN A 10 5.11 5.63 1.13
CA ASN A 10 4.61 5.19 2.43
C ASN A 10 4.14 6.35 3.36
N ALA A 11 3.66 7.46 2.80
CA ALA A 11 3.17 8.60 3.57
C ALA A 11 2.03 8.18 4.52
N LEU A 12 1.11 7.36 4.03
CA LEU A 12 0.00 6.82 4.82
C LEU A 12 0.49 5.88 5.93
N THR A 13 1.47 5.03 5.65
CA THR A 13 2.09 4.16 6.68
C THR A 13 2.74 4.99 7.80
N SER A 14 3.48 6.04 7.44
CA SER A 14 4.13 6.94 8.40
C SER A 14 3.10 7.63 9.30
N PHE A 15 2.02 8.13 8.69
CA PHE A 15 0.90 8.73 9.39
C PHE A 15 0.21 7.75 10.34
N LEU A 16 -0.11 6.52 9.90
CA LEU A 16 -0.79 5.54 10.75
C LEU A 16 0.07 5.14 11.96
N LYS A 17 1.40 5.16 11.82
CA LYS A 17 2.33 4.86 12.93
C LYS A 17 2.53 6.02 13.90
N THR A 18 2.46 7.27 13.45
CA THR A 18 2.93 8.44 14.23
C THR A 18 1.88 9.53 14.47
N GLY A 19 0.75 9.49 13.75
CA GLY A 19 -0.22 10.58 13.69
C GLY A 19 0.25 11.80 12.89
N LEU A 20 1.52 11.84 12.48
CA LEU A 20 2.08 12.89 11.65
C LEU A 20 1.87 12.56 10.18
N TYR A 21 1.00 13.32 9.52
CA TYR A 21 0.90 13.29 8.06
C TYR A 21 1.85 14.37 7.53
N ASP A 22 3.02 13.98 7.01
CA ASP A 22 4.04 14.92 6.53
C ASP A 22 4.43 14.60 5.08
N LEU A 23 4.14 15.53 4.18
CA LEU A 23 4.47 15.48 2.76
C LEU A 23 5.72 16.31 2.41
N GLN A 24 6.29 17.04 3.36
CA GLN A 24 7.45 17.88 3.11
C GLN A 24 8.62 17.02 2.64
N GLY A 25 9.23 17.41 1.51
CA GLY A 25 10.36 16.70 0.91
C GLY A 25 10.04 15.32 0.33
N ARG A 26 8.79 14.85 0.40
CA ARG A 26 8.39 13.59 -0.23
C ARG A 26 8.19 13.79 -1.72
N GLN A 27 8.80 12.92 -2.50
CA GLN A 27 8.59 12.85 -3.94
C GLN A 27 7.84 11.56 -4.27
N LEU A 28 6.93 11.64 -5.25
CA LEU A 28 6.23 10.48 -5.74
C LEU A 28 7.24 9.60 -6.51
N MET A 29 7.39 8.35 -6.08
CA MET A 29 8.33 7.40 -6.69
C MET A 29 7.54 6.35 -7.49
N PRO A 30 7.71 6.27 -8.82
CA PRO A 30 7.11 5.21 -9.61
C PRO A 30 7.48 3.83 -9.09
N SER A 31 6.49 2.94 -8.96
CA SER A 31 6.68 1.56 -8.49
C SER A 31 6.11 0.52 -9.47
N LEU A 32 6.32 -0.76 -9.17
CA LEU A 32 5.65 -1.88 -9.83
C LEU A 32 4.14 -1.95 -9.50
N SER A 33 3.67 -1.18 -8.52
CA SER A 33 2.28 -1.10 -8.07
C SER A 33 1.68 0.30 -8.28
N PRO A 34 1.59 0.78 -9.53
CA PRO A 34 1.34 2.20 -9.83
C PRO A 34 -0.02 2.71 -9.36
N ALA A 35 -1.01 1.84 -9.12
CA ALA A 35 -2.32 2.28 -8.65
C ALA A 35 -2.31 2.75 -7.18
N ILE A 36 -1.25 2.45 -6.43
CA ILE A 36 -1.05 2.88 -5.05
C ILE A 36 0.18 3.81 -4.90
N ASP A 37 0.71 4.32 -6.01
CA ASP A 37 1.67 5.42 -6.01
C ASP A 37 0.96 6.73 -5.66
N ILE A 38 0.77 6.97 -4.36
CA ILE A 38 0.11 8.17 -3.84
C ILE A 38 0.88 8.78 -2.68
N LEU A 39 0.94 10.12 -2.65
CA LEU A 39 1.39 10.87 -1.47
C LEU A 39 0.20 11.31 -0.61
N LYS A 40 -0.91 11.72 -1.25
CA LYS A 40 -2.14 12.17 -0.58
C LYS A 40 -3.25 11.15 -0.80
N SER A 41 -3.76 10.56 0.28
CA SER A 41 -4.93 9.67 0.21
C SER A 41 -6.22 10.50 0.19
N SER A 42 -6.97 10.44 -0.93
CA SER A 42 -8.22 11.19 -1.09
C SER A 42 -9.33 10.76 -0.14
N ASN A 43 -9.32 9.51 0.34
CA ASN A 43 -10.30 8.99 1.28
C ASN A 43 -9.94 9.25 2.75
N LEU A 44 -8.75 9.80 3.03
CA LEU A 44 -8.32 10.04 4.41
C LEU A 44 -9.25 11.01 5.14
N GLU A 45 -9.75 12.04 4.46
CA GLU A 45 -10.72 12.99 5.02
C GLU A 45 -11.96 12.29 5.60
N ARG A 46 -12.53 11.32 4.86
CA ARG A 46 -13.69 10.55 5.33
C ARG A 46 -13.37 9.75 6.58
N TYR A 47 -12.18 9.16 6.63
CA TYR A 47 -11.74 8.40 7.80
C TYR A 47 -11.49 9.31 9.01
N LEU A 48 -10.85 10.47 8.81
CA LEU A 48 -10.64 11.47 9.87
C LEU A 48 -11.97 11.94 10.46
N HIS A 49 -12.96 12.22 9.62
CA HIS A 49 -14.29 12.60 10.06
C HIS A 49 -14.97 11.51 10.90
N LEU A 50 -14.82 10.24 10.50
CA LEU A 50 -15.36 9.10 11.24
C LEU A 50 -14.73 8.98 12.64
N ILE A 51 -13.39 8.97 12.73
CA ILE A 51 -12.70 8.80 14.02
C ILE A 51 -12.82 10.03 14.93
N ALA A 52 -13.09 11.20 14.35
CA ALA A 52 -13.39 12.45 15.07
C ALA A 52 -14.86 12.57 15.47
N ASN A 53 -15.65 11.49 15.39
CA ASN A 53 -17.08 11.48 15.75
C ASN A 53 -17.90 12.57 15.02
N GLY A 54 -17.55 12.87 13.77
CA GLY A 54 -18.23 13.88 12.97
C GLY A 54 -17.77 15.32 13.19
N ASP A 55 -16.67 15.57 13.91
CA ASP A 55 -16.13 16.93 14.10
C ASP A 55 -15.55 17.48 12.77
N GLY A 56 -16.40 18.17 12.01
CA GLY A 56 -16.02 18.81 10.77
C GLY A 56 -15.07 20.01 10.93
N GLN A 57 -15.07 20.67 12.10
CA GLN A 57 -14.17 21.81 12.33
C GLN A 57 -12.73 21.33 12.47
N LEU A 58 -12.51 20.27 13.26
CA LEU A 58 -11.20 19.64 13.39
C LEU A 58 -10.69 19.13 12.03
N VAL A 59 -11.52 18.39 11.28
CA VAL A 59 -11.13 17.88 9.96
C VAL A 59 -10.74 19.01 9.01
N THR A 60 -11.51 20.10 8.99
CA THR A 60 -11.20 21.30 8.19
C THR A 60 -9.84 21.88 8.58
N GLN A 61 -9.56 22.02 9.88
CA GLN A 61 -8.26 22.53 10.36
C GLN A 61 -7.08 21.65 9.92
N LEU A 62 -7.23 20.32 10.04
CA LEU A 62 -6.20 19.36 9.62
C LEU A 62 -5.93 19.44 8.12
N LEU A 63 -6.97 19.52 7.29
CA LEU A 63 -6.83 19.60 5.84
C LEU A 63 -6.27 20.94 5.37
N LEU A 64 -6.65 22.05 6.01
CA LEU A 64 -6.04 23.36 5.74
C LEU A 64 -4.57 23.40 6.13
N SER A 65 -4.18 22.75 7.24
CA SER A 65 -2.77 22.61 7.63
C SER A 65 -2.01 21.76 6.59
N LEU A 66 -2.60 20.67 6.10
CA LEU A 66 -2.02 19.88 5.01
C LEU A 66 -1.83 20.69 3.73
N GLU A 67 -2.80 21.52 3.35
CA GLU A 67 -2.74 22.34 2.15
C GLU A 67 -1.66 23.44 2.24
N ASN A 68 -1.64 24.16 3.35
CA ASN A 68 -0.77 25.33 3.52
C ASN A 68 0.65 24.98 3.97
N GLN A 69 0.82 23.92 4.75
CA GLN A 69 2.09 23.56 5.39
C GLN A 69 2.64 22.22 4.89
N GLN A 70 1.89 21.49 4.06
CA GLN A 70 2.21 20.13 3.63
C GLN A 70 2.28 19.10 4.77
N ARG A 71 1.74 19.44 5.95
CA ARG A 71 1.75 18.54 7.10
C ARG A 71 0.64 18.84 8.09
N PHE A 72 0.29 17.86 8.93
CA PHE A 72 -0.48 18.05 10.17
C PHE A 72 -0.18 16.93 11.16
N GLN A 73 -0.50 17.16 12.44
CA GLN A 73 -0.38 16.18 13.52
C GLN A 73 -1.76 15.87 14.09
N LEU A 74 -2.08 14.59 14.27
CA LEU A 74 -3.29 14.19 15.00
C LEU A 74 -3.15 14.43 16.50
N PRO A 75 -4.23 14.84 17.18
CA PRO A 75 -4.34 14.71 18.63
C PRO A 75 -4.14 13.26 19.07
N ASP A 76 -3.51 13.06 20.22
CA ASP A 76 -3.17 11.72 20.74
C ASP A 76 -4.40 10.81 20.88
N GLU A 77 -5.55 11.36 21.28
CA GLU A 77 -6.79 10.59 21.38
C GLU A 77 -7.23 10.02 20.02
N LEU A 78 -7.10 10.80 18.94
CA LEU A 78 -7.44 10.33 17.60
C LEU A 78 -6.41 9.33 17.06
N LEU A 79 -5.12 9.54 17.36
CA LEU A 79 -4.08 8.58 17.01
C LEU A 79 -4.33 7.22 17.69
N GLN A 80 -4.70 7.22 18.97
CA GLN A 80 -5.04 5.99 19.70
C GLN A 80 -6.24 5.28 19.07
N LYS A 81 -7.34 5.99 18.77
CA LYS A 81 -8.49 5.42 18.04
C LYS A 81 -8.08 4.83 16.70
N LEU A 82 -7.27 5.57 15.94
CA LEU A 82 -6.77 5.12 14.65
C LEU A 82 -5.95 3.82 14.75
N GLN A 83 -5.11 3.67 15.78
CA GLN A 83 -4.24 2.50 15.98
C GLN A 83 -4.95 1.29 16.63
N GLN A 84 -6.13 1.50 17.21
CA GLN A 84 -7.01 0.41 17.63
C GLN A 84 -7.53 -0.36 16.42
N ASP A 85 -7.94 0.35 15.36
CA ASP A 85 -8.57 -0.25 14.18
C ASP A 85 -7.57 -0.65 13.09
N LEU A 86 -6.52 0.16 12.89
CA LEU A 86 -5.57 0.03 11.80
C LEU A 86 -4.15 -0.29 12.29
N VAL A 87 -3.49 -1.18 11.56
CA VAL A 87 -2.03 -1.32 11.58
C VAL A 87 -1.50 -1.12 10.17
N ALA A 88 -0.26 -0.67 10.05
CA ALA A 88 0.30 -0.34 8.75
C ALA A 88 1.75 -0.74 8.62
N ASP A 89 2.10 -1.17 7.43
CA ASP A 89 3.50 -1.23 7.01
C ASP A 89 3.62 -1.04 5.50
N TRP A 90 4.87 -1.03 5.02
CA TRP A 90 5.16 -0.85 3.61
C TRP A 90 6.08 -1.94 3.05
N CYS A 91 6.03 -2.08 1.73
CA CYS A 91 6.76 -3.06 0.95
C CYS A 91 7.72 -2.35 -0.01
N SER A 92 8.97 -2.83 -0.07
CA SER A 92 9.94 -2.41 -1.10
C SER A 92 9.68 -3.13 -2.43
N GLU A 93 10.28 -2.65 -3.52
CA GLU A 93 10.20 -3.32 -4.82
C GLU A 93 10.85 -4.69 -4.80
N GLU A 94 11.95 -4.84 -4.05
CA GLU A 94 12.65 -6.12 -3.88
C GLU A 94 11.77 -7.13 -3.13
N ASP A 95 11.15 -6.72 -2.01
CA ASP A 95 10.23 -7.56 -1.25
C ASP A 95 9.02 -7.96 -2.12
N CYS A 96 8.51 -7.03 -2.93
CA CYS A 96 7.37 -7.26 -3.82
C CYS A 96 7.68 -8.36 -4.84
N LEU A 97 8.80 -8.22 -5.57
CA LEU A 97 9.25 -9.23 -6.53
C LEU A 97 9.56 -10.57 -5.86
N GLY A 98 10.20 -10.53 -4.68
CA GLY A 98 10.51 -11.71 -3.88
C GLY A 98 9.25 -12.46 -3.44
N ALA A 99 8.20 -11.75 -3.05
CA ALA A 99 6.92 -12.33 -2.68
C ALA A 99 6.21 -13.00 -3.87
N ILE A 100 6.18 -12.35 -5.03
CA ILE A 100 5.61 -12.94 -6.27
C ILE A 100 6.34 -14.25 -6.60
N HIS A 101 7.67 -14.22 -6.63
CA HIS A 101 8.51 -15.38 -6.93
C HIS A 101 8.32 -16.52 -5.91
N SER A 102 8.32 -16.20 -4.62
CA SER A 102 8.16 -17.17 -3.54
C SER A 102 6.77 -17.84 -3.58
N VAL A 103 5.70 -17.06 -3.73
CA VAL A 103 4.32 -17.57 -3.76
C VAL A 103 4.10 -18.43 -5.01
N PHE A 104 4.61 -18.02 -6.17
CA PHE A 104 4.53 -18.83 -7.37
C PHE A 104 5.25 -20.17 -7.21
N ASN A 105 6.48 -20.18 -6.71
CA ASN A 105 7.24 -21.43 -6.56
C ASN A 105 6.66 -22.39 -5.51
N THR A 106 5.99 -21.85 -4.49
CA THR A 106 5.43 -22.67 -3.40
C THR A 106 4.00 -23.14 -3.66
N THR A 107 3.22 -22.38 -4.44
CA THR A 107 1.77 -22.64 -4.60
C THR A 107 1.31 -22.73 -6.05
N GLY A 108 2.12 -22.29 -7.02
CA GLY A 108 1.72 -22.09 -8.41
C GLY A 108 0.88 -20.84 -8.66
N TYR A 109 0.52 -20.08 -7.62
CA TYR A 109 -0.29 -18.86 -7.76
C TYR A 109 0.56 -17.64 -8.10
N ILE A 110 0.13 -16.84 -9.08
CA ILE A 110 0.81 -15.61 -9.49
C ILE A 110 0.08 -14.40 -8.89
N LEU A 111 0.78 -13.69 -8.01
CA LEU A 111 0.31 -12.42 -7.46
C LEU A 111 0.54 -11.28 -8.45
N ASP A 112 -0.41 -10.36 -8.56
CA ASP A 112 -0.10 -9.04 -9.10
C ASP A 112 0.69 -8.20 -8.08
N PRO A 113 1.45 -7.17 -8.51
CA PRO A 113 2.28 -6.38 -7.60
C PRO A 113 1.53 -5.73 -6.43
N HIS A 114 0.26 -5.33 -6.61
CA HIS A 114 -0.54 -4.72 -5.54
C HIS A 114 -0.90 -5.76 -4.47
N THR A 115 -1.29 -6.97 -4.90
CA THR A 115 -1.53 -8.09 -3.99
C THR A 115 -0.25 -8.54 -3.29
N ALA A 116 0.89 -8.51 -3.98
CA ALA A 116 2.20 -8.82 -3.40
C ALA A 116 2.60 -7.84 -2.28
N VAL A 117 2.38 -6.54 -2.47
CA VAL A 117 2.55 -5.52 -1.42
C VAL A 117 1.72 -5.87 -0.18
N ALA A 118 0.45 -6.21 -0.36
CA ALA A 118 -0.42 -6.62 0.74
C ALA A 118 0.05 -7.92 1.40
N LYS A 119 0.53 -8.90 0.62
CA LYS A 119 1.08 -10.17 1.13
C LYS A 119 2.30 -9.96 2.02
N VAL A 120 3.26 -9.15 1.59
CA VAL A 120 4.48 -8.85 2.36
C VAL A 120 4.12 -8.21 3.69
N VAL A 121 3.27 -7.19 3.67
CA VAL A 121 2.87 -6.48 4.88
C VAL A 121 2.05 -7.38 5.80
N ALA A 122 1.12 -8.16 5.25
CA ALA A 122 0.33 -9.12 6.02
C ALA A 122 1.22 -10.18 6.70
N ASP A 123 2.19 -10.75 5.98
CA ASP A 123 3.10 -11.75 6.53
C ASP A 123 3.96 -11.21 7.67
N ARG A 124 4.37 -9.94 7.56
CA ARG A 124 5.18 -9.27 8.59
C ARG A 124 4.37 -8.93 9.85
N LEU A 125 3.09 -8.61 9.69
CA LEU A 125 2.24 -8.13 10.80
C LEU A 125 1.33 -9.21 11.40
N GLN A 126 1.11 -10.33 10.72
CA GLN A 126 0.27 -11.41 11.27
C GLN A 126 0.97 -12.14 12.43
N ASP A 127 0.20 -12.48 13.45
CA ASP A 127 0.65 -13.29 14.61
C ASP A 127 0.16 -14.75 14.54
N LYS A 128 -0.48 -15.12 13.42
CA LYS A 128 -1.10 -16.43 13.15
C LYS A 128 -2.26 -16.81 14.10
N THR A 129 -2.72 -15.89 14.94
CA THR A 129 -3.87 -16.13 15.83
C THR A 129 -5.22 -15.93 15.13
N CYS A 130 -5.23 -15.12 14.06
CA CYS A 130 -6.40 -14.79 13.26
C CYS A 130 -6.10 -14.99 11.77
N PRO A 131 -6.98 -15.68 11.00
CA PRO A 131 -6.84 -15.78 9.55
C PRO A 131 -6.83 -14.39 8.89
N VAL A 132 -5.87 -14.17 8.00
CA VAL A 132 -5.76 -12.92 7.23
C VAL A 132 -6.37 -13.09 5.85
N VAL A 133 -7.28 -12.18 5.49
CA VAL A 133 -7.85 -12.10 4.14
C VAL A 133 -7.16 -10.95 3.40
N ILE A 134 -6.55 -11.27 2.26
CA ILE A 134 -5.92 -10.29 1.37
C ILE A 134 -6.86 -10.01 0.20
N SER A 135 -7.14 -8.74 -0.06
CA SER A 135 -7.86 -8.31 -1.26
C SER A 135 -6.94 -8.36 -2.48
N SER A 136 -7.18 -9.30 -3.40
CA SER A 136 -6.44 -9.36 -4.67
C SER A 136 -7.03 -8.33 -5.63
N THR A 137 -6.43 -7.14 -5.66
CA THR A 137 -7.07 -5.96 -6.29
C THR A 137 -6.94 -5.92 -7.81
N ALA A 138 -6.07 -6.73 -8.41
CA ALA A 138 -5.93 -6.82 -9.85
C ALA A 138 -5.51 -8.23 -10.30
N HIS A 139 -5.71 -8.49 -11.59
CA HIS A 139 -5.16 -9.67 -12.24
C HIS A 139 -3.71 -9.41 -12.67
N TYR A 140 -2.80 -10.38 -12.46
CA TYR A 140 -1.36 -10.24 -12.71
C TYR A 140 -1.01 -9.85 -14.15
N SER A 141 -1.84 -10.30 -15.11
CA SER A 141 -1.67 -9.98 -16.55
C SER A 141 -1.64 -8.47 -16.84
N LYS A 142 -2.27 -7.64 -16.01
CA LYS A 142 -2.24 -6.17 -16.16
C LYS A 142 -0.84 -5.58 -15.91
N PHE A 143 0.05 -6.33 -15.28
CA PHE A 143 1.39 -5.90 -14.87
C PHE A 143 2.47 -6.87 -15.36
N ALA A 144 2.30 -7.42 -16.57
CA ALA A 144 3.16 -8.46 -17.13
C ALA A 144 4.68 -8.20 -17.01
N PRO A 145 5.22 -6.97 -17.23
CA PRO A 145 6.65 -6.72 -17.04
C PRO A 145 7.15 -7.04 -15.61
N ALA A 146 6.39 -6.65 -14.58
CA ALA A 146 6.72 -6.93 -13.19
C ALA A 146 6.70 -8.44 -12.90
N ILE A 147 5.73 -9.15 -13.47
CA ILE A 147 5.59 -10.60 -13.31
C ILE A 147 6.75 -11.34 -13.98
N LEU A 148 7.07 -11.00 -15.23
CA LEU A 148 8.20 -11.60 -15.95
C LEU A 148 9.51 -11.37 -15.21
N GLN A 149 9.72 -10.17 -14.67
CA GLN A 149 10.88 -9.85 -13.84
C GLN A 149 10.92 -10.70 -12.57
N ALA A 150 9.80 -10.79 -11.83
CA ALA A 150 9.72 -11.59 -10.60
C ALA A 150 9.98 -13.09 -10.87
N LEU A 151 9.45 -13.62 -11.97
CA LEU A 151 9.61 -15.01 -12.37
C LEU A 151 10.94 -15.29 -13.09
N LYS A 152 11.79 -14.28 -13.27
CA LYS A 152 13.10 -14.37 -13.93
C LYS A 152 13.02 -14.94 -15.36
N ILE A 153 11.95 -14.61 -16.08
CA ILE A 153 11.77 -15.02 -17.48
C ILE A 153 12.54 -14.04 -18.38
N GLY A 154 13.62 -14.53 -18.99
CA GLY A 154 14.67 -13.71 -19.63
C GLY A 154 14.32 -13.02 -20.96
N GLU A 155 13.16 -13.26 -21.56
CA GLU A 155 12.74 -12.60 -22.81
C GLU A 155 11.56 -11.64 -22.59
N ILE A 156 11.86 -10.36 -22.39
CA ILE A 156 10.83 -9.31 -22.43
C ILE A 156 10.63 -8.92 -23.90
N LYS A 157 9.72 -9.60 -24.59
CA LYS A 157 9.25 -9.14 -25.91
C LYS A 157 8.56 -7.78 -25.75
N GLN A 158 8.72 -6.89 -26.73
CA GLN A 158 8.38 -5.45 -26.58
C GLN A 158 6.88 -5.16 -26.42
N THR A 159 5.98 -6.07 -26.82
CA THR A 159 4.54 -5.79 -26.80
C THR A 159 3.85 -6.47 -25.62
N PRO A 160 2.89 -5.81 -24.94
CA PRO A 160 2.15 -6.41 -23.81
C PRO A 160 1.51 -7.77 -24.15
N LEU A 161 1.00 -7.93 -25.38
CA LEU A 161 0.39 -9.19 -25.83
C LEU A 161 1.40 -10.34 -25.85
N SER A 162 2.61 -10.09 -26.35
CA SER A 162 3.66 -11.11 -26.42
C SER A 162 4.19 -11.54 -25.05
N GLN A 163 4.14 -10.64 -24.06
CA GLN A 163 4.51 -10.93 -22.67
C GLN A 163 3.48 -11.83 -21.99
N LEU A 164 2.19 -11.63 -22.25
CA LEU A 164 1.13 -12.50 -21.72
C LEU A 164 1.24 -13.95 -22.20
N GLN A 165 1.67 -14.15 -23.46
CA GLN A 165 1.88 -15.49 -24.00
C GLN A 165 2.98 -16.28 -23.30
N LEU A 166 3.92 -15.61 -22.61
CA LEU A 166 4.98 -16.26 -21.84
C LEU A 166 4.53 -16.69 -20.43
N LEU A 167 3.36 -16.22 -19.98
CA LEU A 167 2.81 -16.49 -18.66
C LEU A 167 1.71 -17.56 -18.67
N ASN A 168 1.32 -18.05 -19.85
CA ASN A 168 0.39 -19.15 -20.07
C ASN A 168 1.16 -20.43 -20.38
#